data_AF-A0A5C6CHG7-F1
#
_entry.id   AF-A0A5C6CHG7-F1
#
_cell.length_a   1.000
_cell.length_b   1.000
_cell.length_c   1.000
_cell.angle_alpha   90.00
_cell.angle_beta   90.00
_cell.angle_gamma   90.00
#
_symmetry.space_group_name_H-M   'P 1'
#
loop_
_entity.id
_entity.type
_entity.pdbx_description
1 polymer ?
#
loop_
_entity_poly.entity_id
_entity_poly.type
_entity_poly.pdbx_seq_one_letter_code
_entity_poly.pdbx_strand_id
1 'polypeptide(L)'
;MAAAGEDLDEVEAAKHRLDPHVLTLGFARRFATYKRPNLLLHDPQRLLRLLSDPERPVQLVLAGKAHPADQAGQDMIRSWLQLCAQPVARQHVIFLSDYDVRMAEHLVQGVDVWINTPQRPWEASGTSGMKVLVNGGLNLSELDGWWAKAYTPEVGCALGDGQEHGDADTSLFGNSQRV
;
A
#
# COMPACT_ATOMS: atom_id res chain seq x y z
N MET A 1 -19.51 7.64 10.51
CA MET A 1 -20.82 6.96 10.60
C MET A 1 -20.51 5.49 10.74
N ALA A 2 -20.78 4.89 11.91
CA ALA A 2 -20.52 3.48 12.15
C ALA A 2 -21.39 2.64 11.21
N ALA A 3 -20.76 1.73 10.46
CA ALA A 3 -21.49 0.69 9.74
C ALA A 3 -22.05 -0.31 10.77
N ALA A 4 -23.24 -0.82 10.49
CA ALA A 4 -23.97 -1.69 11.42
C ALA A 4 -23.16 -2.96 11.75
N GLY A 5 -22.78 -3.10 13.03
CA GLY A 5 -22.21 -4.34 13.58
C GLY A 5 -20.84 -4.23 14.24
N GLU A 6 -20.17 -3.08 14.18
CA GLU A 6 -18.86 -2.90 14.86
C GLU A 6 -19.06 -2.50 16.33
N ASP A 7 -18.31 -3.14 17.21
CA ASP A 7 -18.29 -2.86 18.65
C ASP A 7 -17.84 -1.41 18.88
N LEU A 8 -18.53 -0.68 19.76
CA LEU A 8 -18.20 0.73 20.03
C LEU A 8 -16.77 0.88 20.55
N ASP A 9 -16.26 -0.15 21.24
CA ASP A 9 -14.87 -0.21 21.70
C ASP A 9 -13.88 -0.39 20.53
N GLU A 10 -14.26 -1.12 19.48
CA GLU A 10 -13.44 -1.24 18.26
C GLU A 10 -13.41 0.07 17.47
N VAL A 11 -14.55 0.78 17.40
CA VAL A 11 -14.64 2.09 16.75
C VAL A 11 -13.81 3.14 17.49
N GLU A 12 -13.84 3.14 18.83
CA GLU A 12 -13.06 4.08 19.64
C GLU A 12 -11.57 3.74 19.62
N ALA A 13 -11.22 2.46 19.67
CA ALA A 13 -9.85 2.01 19.44
C ALA A 13 -9.34 2.46 18.06
N ALA A 14 -10.17 2.37 17.02
CA ALA A 14 -9.81 2.77 15.66
C ALA A 14 -9.50 4.27 15.54
N LYS A 15 -10.15 5.15 16.31
CA LYS A 15 -9.85 6.60 16.30
C LYS A 15 -8.45 6.95 16.77
N HIS A 16 -7.83 6.08 17.57
CA HIS A 16 -6.50 6.27 18.14
C HIS A 16 -5.45 5.32 17.56
N ARG A 17 -5.76 4.59 16.48
CA ARG A 17 -4.83 3.63 15.86
C ARG A 17 -3.74 4.26 14.99
N LEU A 18 -3.93 5.49 14.52
CA LEU A 18 -2.94 6.19 13.71
C LEU A 18 -2.25 7.27 14.55
N ASP A 19 -0.93 7.31 14.46
CA ASP A 19 -0.11 8.33 15.11
C ASP A 19 0.38 9.33 14.04
N PRO A 20 0.05 10.63 14.15
CA PRO A 20 0.49 11.64 13.18
C PRO A 20 2.02 11.88 13.18
N HIS A 21 2.76 11.35 14.15
CA HIS A 21 4.22 11.44 14.22
C HIS A 21 4.94 10.22 13.62
N VAL A 22 4.19 9.23 13.11
CA VAL A 22 4.71 8.00 12.52
C VAL A 22 4.56 8.04 11.01
N LEU A 23 5.60 7.60 10.28
CA LEU A 23 5.60 7.56 8.81
C LEU A 23 4.44 6.69 8.30
N THR A 24 3.57 7.29 7.49
CA THR A 24 2.37 6.66 6.93
C THR A 24 2.58 6.25 5.48
N LEU A 25 2.58 4.94 5.26
CA LEU A 25 2.53 4.34 3.93
C LEU A 25 1.07 4.15 3.50
N GLY A 26 0.74 4.55 2.28
CA GLY A 26 -0.61 4.42 1.73
C GLY A 26 -0.65 3.56 0.47
N PHE A 27 -1.67 2.71 0.37
CA PHE A 27 -2.01 2.01 -0.87
C PHE A 27 -3.54 1.90 -0.97
N ALA A 28 -4.15 2.51 -1.98
CA ALA A 28 -5.58 2.33 -2.25
C ALA A 28 -5.89 2.05 -3.71
N ARG A 29 -6.18 0.79 -4.03
CA ARG A 29 -6.47 0.35 -5.41
C ARG A 29 -7.39 -0.86 -5.43
N ARG A 30 -7.94 -1.19 -6.60
CA ARG A 30 -8.55 -2.51 -6.83
C ARG A 30 -7.49 -3.59 -6.56
N PHE A 31 -7.88 -4.67 -5.90
CA PHE A 31 -7.04 -5.85 -5.74
C PHE A 31 -7.16 -6.69 -7.01
N ALA A 32 -6.09 -6.70 -7.80
CA ALA A 32 -5.97 -7.43 -9.06
C ALA A 32 -4.52 -7.88 -9.24
N THR A 33 -4.30 -8.99 -9.94
CA THR A 33 -2.99 -9.65 -10.06
C THR A 33 -1.91 -8.71 -10.59
N TYR A 34 -2.16 -8.02 -11.70
CA TYR A 34 -1.19 -7.10 -12.29
C TYR A 34 -0.84 -5.90 -11.40
N LYS A 35 -1.67 -5.54 -10.40
CA LYS A 35 -1.36 -4.43 -9.46
C LYS A 35 -0.44 -4.88 -8.33
N ARG A 36 -0.26 -6.20 -8.17
CA ARG A 36 0.56 -6.89 -7.16
C ARG A 36 0.49 -6.26 -5.76
N PRO A 37 -0.72 -6.05 -5.19
CA PRO A 37 -0.86 -5.52 -3.83
C PRO A 37 -0.18 -6.41 -2.77
N ASN A 38 -0.01 -7.70 -3.07
CA ASN A 38 0.64 -8.65 -2.17
C ASN A 38 2.17 -8.71 -2.31
N LEU A 39 2.79 -7.87 -3.14
CA LEU A 39 4.25 -7.86 -3.23
C LEU A 39 4.92 -7.57 -1.88
N LEU A 40 4.29 -6.70 -1.06
CA LEU A 40 4.73 -6.43 0.33
C LEU A 40 4.62 -7.67 1.24
N LEU A 41 3.75 -8.63 0.90
CA LEU A 41 3.56 -9.87 1.65
C LEU A 41 4.52 -10.99 1.20
N HIS A 42 5.39 -10.76 0.22
CA HIS A 42 6.38 -11.74 -0.21
C HIS A 42 7.35 -12.11 0.92
N ASP A 43 7.75 -11.12 1.73
CA ASP A 43 8.51 -11.33 2.97
C ASP A 43 7.79 -10.64 4.14
N PRO A 44 6.79 -11.32 4.74
CA PRO A 44 5.98 -10.74 5.80
C PRO A 44 6.81 -10.48 7.05
N GLN A 45 7.86 -11.26 7.31
CA GLN A 45 8.73 -11.07 8.47
C GLN A 45 9.56 -9.79 8.33
N ARG A 46 10.07 -9.48 7.14
CA ARG A 46 10.70 -8.19 6.86
C ARG A 46 9.71 -7.05 6.95
N LEU A 47 8.50 -7.19 6.39
CA LEU A 47 7.47 -6.16 6.52
C LEU A 47 7.17 -5.85 7.98
N LEU A 48 6.92 -6.87 8.81
CA LEU A 48 6.64 -6.70 10.23
C LEU A 48 7.79 -6.01 10.98
N ARG A 49 9.04 -6.38 10.70
CA ARG A 49 10.22 -5.71 11.29
C ARG A 49 10.30 -4.22 10.95
N LEU A 50 9.94 -3.83 9.72
CA LEU A 50 9.91 -2.43 9.32
C LEU A 50 8.78 -1.66 10.02
N LEU A 51 7.60 -2.27 10.11
CA LEU A 51 6.44 -1.65 10.74
C LEU A 51 6.64 -1.44 12.24
N SER A 52 7.25 -2.42 12.92
CA SER A 52 7.42 -2.43 14.38
C SER A 52 8.84 -2.03 14.84
N ASP A 53 9.60 -1.29 14.03
CA ASP A 53 10.91 -0.77 14.45
C ASP A 53 10.70 0.21 15.62
N PRO A 54 11.38 0.04 16.77
CA PRO A 54 11.14 0.84 17.96
C PRO A 54 11.68 2.28 17.85
N GLU A 55 12.64 2.53 16.96
CA GLU A 55 13.22 3.86 16.75
C GLU A 55 12.57 4.57 15.56
N ARG A 56 12.15 3.81 14.53
CA ARG A 56 11.57 4.33 13.29
C ARG A 56 10.35 3.50 12.87
N PRO A 57 9.26 3.53 13.66
CA PRO A 57 8.07 2.78 13.33
C PRO A 57 7.45 3.29 12.03
N VAL A 58 6.71 2.41 11.36
CA VAL A 58 5.99 2.73 10.14
C VAL A 58 4.56 2.22 10.26
N GLN A 59 3.60 3.03 9.83
CA GLN A 59 2.21 2.63 9.72
C GLN A 59 1.81 2.45 8.26
N LEU A 60 0.95 1.47 7.99
CA LEU A 60 0.51 1.10 6.65
C LEU A 60 -1.01 1.13 6.58
N VAL A 61 -1.55 1.98 5.72
CA VAL A 61 -2.98 2.06 5.45
C VAL A 61 -3.26 1.54 4.03
N LEU A 62 -4.03 0.46 3.99
CA LEU A 62 -4.42 -0.24 2.78
C LEU A 62 -5.92 -0.05 2.55
N ALA A 63 -6.31 0.12 1.31
CA ALA A 63 -7.70 0.22 0.93
C ALA A 63 -7.93 -0.44 -0.44
N GLY A 64 -9.08 -1.09 -0.59
CA GLY A 64 -9.42 -1.66 -1.88
C GLY A 64 -10.49 -2.72 -1.83
N LYS A 65 -10.89 -3.11 -3.03
CA LYS A 65 -11.84 -4.19 -3.28
C LYS A 65 -11.39 -5.03 -4.46
N ALA A 66 -11.74 -6.30 -4.44
CA ALA A 66 -11.64 -7.19 -5.58
C ALA A 66 -12.98 -7.22 -6.33
N HIS A 67 -12.95 -7.60 -7.61
CA HIS A 67 -14.21 -7.87 -8.31
C HIS A 67 -14.84 -9.17 -7.75
N PRO A 68 -16.18 -9.30 -7.66
CA PRO A 68 -16.82 -10.52 -7.15
C PRO A 68 -16.46 -11.80 -7.92
N ALA A 69 -16.13 -11.67 -9.21
CA ALA A 69 -15.67 -12.78 -10.06
C ALA A 69 -14.14 -12.95 -10.10
N ASP A 70 -13.36 -12.09 -9.42
CA ASP A 70 -11.89 -12.17 -9.39
C ASP A 70 -11.44 -12.89 -8.11
N GLN A 71 -11.34 -14.21 -8.19
CA GLN A 71 -10.94 -15.05 -7.06
C GLN A 71 -9.52 -14.70 -6.59
N ALA A 72 -8.59 -14.42 -7.50
CA ALA A 72 -7.22 -14.07 -7.15
C ALA A 72 -7.17 -12.76 -6.37
N GLY A 73 -7.93 -11.74 -6.80
CA GLY A 73 -8.06 -10.49 -6.06
C GLY A 73 -8.65 -10.68 -4.66
N GLN A 74 -9.65 -11.55 -4.51
CA GLN A 74 -10.23 -11.88 -3.20
C GLN A 74 -9.23 -12.60 -2.30
N ASP A 75 -8.45 -13.52 -2.85
CA ASP A 75 -7.39 -14.24 -2.13
C ASP A 75 -6.33 -13.29 -1.62
N MET A 76 -5.96 -12.29 -2.43
CA MET A 76 -5.04 -11.25 -2.01
C MET A 76 -5.55 -10.46 -0.81
N ILE A 77 -6.83 -10.06 -0.82
CA ILE A 77 -7.47 -9.39 0.33
C ILE A 77 -7.44 -10.30 1.56
N ARG A 78 -7.75 -11.60 1.40
CA ARG A 78 -7.70 -12.57 2.51
C ARG A 78 -6.31 -12.64 3.14
N SER A 79 -5.23 -12.63 2.34
CA SER A 79 -3.86 -12.61 2.88
C SER A 79 -3.57 -11.35 3.70
N TRP A 80 -4.04 -10.18 3.28
CA TRP A 80 -3.88 -8.95 4.06
C TRP A 80 -4.67 -8.97 5.36
N LEU A 81 -5.92 -9.47 5.34
CA LEU A 81 -6.71 -9.63 6.55
C LEU A 81 -6.05 -10.61 7.53
N GLN A 82 -5.46 -11.69 7.03
CA GLN A 82 -4.66 -12.63 7.85
C GLN A 82 -3.43 -11.96 8.46
N LEU A 83 -2.72 -11.11 7.72
CA LEU A 83 -1.61 -10.32 8.29
C LEU A 83 -2.13 -9.40 9.39
N CYS A 84 -3.18 -8.61 9.12
CA CYS A 84 -3.76 -7.65 10.08
C CYS A 84 -4.27 -8.32 11.37
N ALA A 85 -4.63 -9.60 11.30
CA ALA A 85 -5.03 -10.38 12.47
C ALA A 85 -3.85 -10.68 13.41
N GLN A 86 -2.60 -10.62 12.95
CA GLN A 86 -1.42 -10.85 13.79
C GLN A 86 -1.24 -9.69 14.79
N PRO A 87 -0.94 -9.96 16.08
CA PRO A 87 -0.85 -8.92 17.10
C PRO A 87 0.12 -7.79 16.77
N VAL A 88 1.29 -8.13 16.23
CA VAL A 88 2.30 -7.14 15.80
C VAL A 88 1.80 -6.29 14.65
N ALA A 89 1.17 -6.87 13.63
CA ALA A 89 0.64 -6.11 12.50
C ALA A 89 -0.52 -5.21 12.89
N ARG A 90 -1.37 -5.65 13.83
CA ARG A 90 -2.61 -4.97 14.20
C ARG A 90 -2.38 -3.53 14.67
N GLN A 91 -1.24 -3.24 15.27
CA GLN A 91 -0.90 -1.89 15.74
C GLN A 91 -0.42 -0.97 14.61
N HIS A 92 0.07 -1.53 13.50
CA HIS A 92 0.72 -0.77 12.44
C HIS A 92 0.01 -0.84 11.09
N VAL A 93 -0.88 -1.80 10.87
CA VAL A 93 -1.57 -2.03 9.60
C VAL A 93 -3.07 -1.83 9.75
N ILE A 94 -3.63 -0.96 8.93
CA ILE A 94 -5.07 -0.74 8.81
C ILE A 94 -5.50 -1.13 7.40
N PHE A 95 -6.47 -2.04 7.31
CA PHE A 95 -7.12 -2.40 6.06
C PHE A 95 -8.54 -1.82 6.05
N LEU A 96 -8.80 -0.90 5.13
CA LEU A 96 -10.08 -0.24 4.95
C LEU A 96 -10.89 -1.01 3.89
N SER A 97 -11.71 -1.95 4.36
CA SER A 97 -12.74 -2.60 3.55
C SER A 97 -13.84 -1.60 3.21
N ASP A 98 -14.31 -1.61 1.96
CA ASP A 98 -15.36 -0.73 1.44
C ASP A 98 -14.99 0.77 1.32
N TYR A 99 -13.74 1.02 0.94
CA TYR A 99 -13.25 2.35 0.58
C TYR A 99 -14.04 3.01 -0.55
N ASP A 100 -14.54 4.21 -0.28
CA ASP A 100 -15.19 5.10 -1.23
C ASP A 100 -14.31 6.32 -1.58
N VAL A 101 -14.85 7.22 -2.42
CA VAL A 101 -14.14 8.43 -2.85
C VAL A 101 -13.85 9.39 -1.69
N ARG A 102 -14.69 9.44 -0.65
CA ARG A 102 -14.45 10.32 0.50
C ARG A 102 -13.31 9.80 1.36
N MET A 103 -13.27 8.49 1.59
CA MET A 103 -12.12 7.84 2.23
C MET A 103 -10.85 8.04 1.39
N ALA A 104 -10.98 8.12 0.06
CA ALA A 104 -9.86 8.43 -0.83
C ALA A 104 -9.25 9.80 -0.60
N GLU A 105 -10.09 10.80 -0.44
CA GLU A 105 -9.66 12.17 -0.20
C GLU A 105 -8.86 12.25 1.10
N HIS A 106 -9.38 11.67 2.19
CA HIS A 106 -8.68 11.64 3.47
C HIS A 106 -7.37 10.86 3.43
N LEU A 107 -7.37 9.69 2.78
CA LEU A 107 -6.16 8.88 2.71
C LEU A 107 -5.04 9.58 1.93
N VAL A 108 -5.35 10.19 0.79
CA VAL A 108 -4.36 10.91 -0.01
C VAL A 108 -3.78 12.13 0.72
N GLN A 109 -4.56 12.74 1.61
CA GLN A 109 -4.10 13.87 2.44
C GLN A 109 -3.26 13.45 3.66
N GLY A 110 -3.49 12.25 4.19
CA GLY A 110 -2.85 11.76 5.41
C GLY A 110 -1.65 10.83 5.21
N VAL A 111 -1.30 10.50 3.95
CA VAL A 111 -0.21 9.58 3.62
C VAL A 111 1.06 10.35 3.29
N ASP A 112 2.18 9.94 3.89
CA ASP A 112 3.50 10.48 3.60
C ASP A 112 4.10 9.87 2.33
N VAL A 113 3.93 8.55 2.16
CA VAL A 113 4.47 7.81 1.00
C VAL A 113 3.40 6.91 0.38
N TRP A 114 3.11 7.13 -0.89
CA TRP A 114 2.16 6.33 -1.66
C TRP A 114 2.85 5.21 -2.43
N ILE A 115 2.43 3.98 -2.18
CA ILE A 115 3.03 2.78 -2.76
C ILE A 115 2.20 2.30 -3.95
N ASN A 116 2.86 1.98 -5.05
CA ASN A 116 2.26 1.25 -6.17
C ASN A 116 3.24 0.19 -6.69
N THR A 117 2.77 -1.03 -6.94
CA THR A 117 3.61 -2.14 -7.41
C THR A 117 3.07 -2.78 -8.71
N PRO A 118 2.58 -2.00 -9.69
CA PRO A 118 2.01 -2.59 -10.90
C PRO A 118 3.07 -3.37 -11.68
N GLN A 119 2.69 -4.46 -12.32
CA GLN A 119 3.52 -5.18 -13.29
C GLN A 119 3.59 -4.38 -14.58
N ARG A 120 4.82 -4.12 -15.04
CA ARG A 120 5.03 -3.46 -16.34
C ARG A 120 4.62 -4.36 -17.51
N PRO A 121 4.05 -3.82 -18.60
CA PRO A 121 3.60 -2.45 -18.83
C PRO A 121 2.07 -2.30 -18.65
N TRP A 122 1.49 -2.94 -17.62
CA TRP A 122 0.03 -3.10 -17.50
C TRP A 122 -0.67 -1.91 -16.83
N GLU A 123 0.08 -0.96 -16.26
CA GLU A 123 -0.48 0.26 -15.72
C GLU A 123 -0.54 1.35 -16.80
N ALA A 124 -1.75 1.66 -17.29
CA ALA A 124 -1.92 2.69 -18.30
C ALA A 124 -1.48 4.09 -17.82
N SER A 125 -1.91 4.47 -16.62
CA SER A 125 -1.54 5.76 -16.01
C SER A 125 -1.42 5.60 -14.51
N GLY A 126 -2.53 5.57 -13.77
CA GLY A 126 -2.53 5.48 -12.31
C GLY A 126 -2.59 6.86 -11.64
N THR A 127 -3.76 7.50 -11.64
CA THR A 127 -3.91 8.91 -11.24
C THR A 127 -3.87 9.16 -9.72
N SER A 128 -3.99 8.13 -8.88
CA SER A 128 -3.95 8.30 -7.41
C SER A 128 -2.60 8.83 -6.93
N GLY A 129 -1.49 8.37 -7.52
CA GLY A 129 -0.15 8.84 -7.17
C GLY A 129 0.08 10.31 -7.51
N MET A 130 -0.56 10.83 -8.56
CA MET A 130 -0.51 12.25 -8.92
C MET A 130 -1.10 13.14 -7.82
N LYS A 131 -2.20 12.69 -7.19
CA LYS A 131 -2.87 13.46 -6.14
C LYS A 131 -2.01 13.55 -4.88
N VAL A 132 -1.24 12.51 -4.57
CA VAL A 132 -0.36 12.48 -3.40
C VAL A 132 0.75 13.51 -3.51
N LEU A 133 1.38 13.65 -4.70
CA LEU A 133 2.39 14.69 -4.91
C LEU A 133 1.86 16.10 -4.66
N VAL A 134 0.63 16.38 -5.08
CA VAL A 134 -0.01 17.70 -4.86
C VAL A 134 -0.26 17.96 -3.36
N ASN A 135 -0.42 16.90 -2.56
CA ASN A 135 -0.57 17.00 -1.10
C ASN A 135 0.78 16.96 -0.35
N GLY A 136 1.91 16.98 -1.06
CA GLY A 136 3.25 16.99 -0.47
C GLY A 136 3.79 15.61 -0.07
N GLY A 137 3.07 14.54 -0.37
CA GLY A 137 3.57 13.17 -0.16
C GLY A 137 4.48 12.71 -1.28
N LEU A 138 5.24 11.64 -1.03
CA LEU A 138 6.16 11.01 -1.97
C LEU A 138 5.53 9.78 -2.65
N ASN A 139 6.07 9.36 -3.79
CA ASN A 139 5.69 8.11 -4.43
C ASN A 139 6.80 7.05 -4.33
N LEU A 140 6.41 5.80 -4.08
CA LEU A 140 7.27 4.63 -4.20
C LEU A 140 6.61 3.67 -5.20
N SER A 141 7.11 3.64 -6.44
CA SER A 141 6.44 2.89 -7.50
C SER A 141 7.39 2.33 -8.55
N GLU A 142 6.99 1.23 -9.19
CA GLU A 142 7.60 0.82 -10.45
C GLU A 142 7.40 1.88 -11.53
N LEU A 143 8.39 2.00 -12.43
CA LEU A 143 8.42 2.95 -13.55
C LEU A 143 7.46 2.53 -14.66
N ASP A 144 6.16 2.57 -14.37
CA ASP A 144 5.08 2.31 -15.31
C ASP A 144 4.06 3.47 -15.36
N GLY A 145 3.22 3.48 -16.39
CA GLY A 145 2.12 4.42 -16.54
C GLY A 145 2.56 5.89 -16.42
N TRP A 146 1.95 6.62 -15.49
CA TRP A 146 2.29 8.02 -15.26
C TRP A 146 3.66 8.22 -14.59
N TRP A 147 4.05 7.28 -13.73
CA TRP A 147 5.24 7.41 -12.90
C TRP A 147 6.50 7.35 -13.75
N ALA A 148 6.50 6.54 -14.81
CA ALA A 148 7.56 6.50 -15.81
C ALA A 148 7.88 7.88 -16.43
N LYS A 149 6.92 8.82 -16.45
CA LYS A 149 7.08 10.17 -17.00
C LYS A 149 7.35 11.25 -15.96
N ALA A 150 6.83 11.06 -14.75
CA ALA A 150 6.86 12.06 -13.68
C ALA A 150 7.96 11.83 -12.64
N TYR A 151 8.60 10.66 -12.63
CA TYR A 151 9.62 10.32 -11.65
C TYR A 151 10.81 11.27 -11.70
N THR A 152 11.10 11.88 -10.56
CA THR A 152 12.42 12.38 -10.19
C THR A 152 12.76 11.90 -8.78
N PRO A 153 14.05 11.78 -8.42
CA PRO A 153 14.46 11.39 -7.07
C PRO A 153 13.97 12.35 -5.95
N GLU A 154 13.57 13.56 -6.31
CA GLU A 154 13.09 14.60 -5.38
C GLU A 154 11.65 14.35 -4.91
N VAL A 155 10.86 13.59 -5.68
CA VAL A 155 9.43 13.35 -5.42
C VAL A 155 9.11 11.90 -5.10
N GLY A 156 10.13 11.06 -4.92
CA GLY A 156 9.94 9.65 -4.59
C GLY A 156 11.06 8.73 -5.06
N CYS A 157 10.75 7.44 -5.06
CA CYS A 157 11.66 6.36 -5.41
C CYS A 157 11.05 5.47 -6.50
N ALA A 158 11.91 5.02 -7.41
CA ALA A 158 11.58 4.00 -8.39
C ALA A 158 11.83 2.60 -7.82
N LEU A 159 10.91 1.67 -8.09
CA LEU A 159 11.08 0.23 -7.85
C LEU A 159 11.48 -0.50 -9.13
N GLY A 160 12.24 -1.58 -8.99
CA GLY A 160 12.62 -2.47 -10.09
C GLY A 160 13.79 -1.96 -10.94
N ASP A 161 14.11 -2.71 -12.00
CA ASP A 161 15.23 -2.48 -12.93
C ASP A 161 14.80 -1.74 -14.22
N GLY A 162 13.52 -1.35 -14.31
CA GLY A 162 12.93 -0.71 -15.49
C GLY A 162 12.68 -1.64 -16.68
N GLN A 163 12.78 -2.96 -16.51
CA GLN A 163 12.49 -3.97 -17.54
C GLN A 163 11.04 -4.47 -17.46
N GLU A 164 10.63 -5.25 -18.45
CA GLU A 164 9.36 -5.98 -18.44
C GLU A 164 9.62 -7.39 -17.93
N HIS A 165 8.91 -7.79 -16.87
CA HIS A 165 9.01 -9.12 -16.30
C HIS A 165 7.72 -9.89 -16.57
N GLY A 166 7.85 -11.05 -17.21
CA GLY A 166 6.75 -12.01 -17.31
C GLY A 166 6.36 -12.54 -15.93
N ASP A 167 5.22 -13.25 -15.85
CA ASP A 167 4.58 -13.70 -14.60
C ASP A 167 5.45 -14.56 -13.65
N ALA A 168 6.67 -14.93 -14.05
CA ALA A 168 7.58 -15.81 -13.33
C ALA A 168 8.78 -15.11 -12.66
N ASP A 169 8.98 -13.80 -12.80
CA ASP A 169 10.20 -13.16 -12.29
C ASP A 169 10.01 -12.51 -10.92
N THR A 170 10.52 -13.17 -9.88
CA THR A 170 10.60 -12.67 -8.48
C THR A 170 11.88 -11.89 -8.20
N SER A 171 12.64 -11.51 -9.23
CA SER A 171 13.98 -10.89 -9.10
C SER A 171 14.00 -9.42 -8.65
N LEU A 172 12.86 -8.83 -8.28
CA LEU A 172 12.75 -7.42 -7.84
C LEU A 172 13.53 -7.05 -6.55
N PHE A 173 14.19 -8.01 -5.89
CA PHE A 173 15.08 -7.76 -4.74
C PHE A 173 16.56 -8.02 -5.03
N GLY A 174 16.94 -8.23 -6.29
CA GLY A 174 18.33 -8.34 -6.70
C GLY A 174 19.01 -6.98 -6.81
N ASN A 175 19.99 -6.74 -5.94
CA ASN A 175 20.97 -5.64 -5.97
C ASN A 175 20.49 -4.24 -5.52
N SER A 176 20.40 -4.05 -4.20
CA SER A 176 20.83 -2.77 -3.61
C SER A 176 21.61 -3.04 -2.32
N GLN A 177 22.88 -3.42 -2.48
CA GLN A 177 23.90 -3.03 -1.51
C GLN A 177 24.33 -1.61 -1.89
N ARG A 178 23.84 -0.59 -1.17
CA ARG A 178 24.61 0.60 -0.76
C ARG A 178 23.71 1.63 -0.04
N VAL A 179 24.21 1.97 1.16
CA VAL A 179 23.86 3.07 2.09
C VAL A 179 22.63 2.83 2.98
#